data_AF-A0A026WJK3-F1
#
_entry.id   AF-A0A026WJK3-F1
#
_cell.length_a   1.000
_cell.length_b   1.000
_cell.length_c   1.000
_cell.angle_alpha   90.00
_cell.angle_beta   90.00
_cell.angle_gamma   90.00
#
_symmetry.space_group_name_H-M   'P 1'
#
loop_
_entity.id
_entity.type
_entity.pdbx_description
1 polymer ?
#
loop_
_entity_poly.entity_id
_entity_poly.type
_entity_poly.pdbx_seq_one_letter_code
_entity_poly.pdbx_strand_id
1 'polypeptide(L)'
;MYKSQFVGLDDIPCDTRCLLCDCTFVLPRNETEFLTHLFKIHRLVIGDVWKIASLRSYVHYWSVKFKEAPLTTYCTTLLMDSTPDGQPSKNEHYFLLSDCLLEDKTLRDEIHQAKLEWVLAQQEAERTDTSFKRDCMFCHMEFYGSRAAYIKHLYEKHNLHLGKPENLVFLDELLDKIESTVASLICIYCEKTFKDRMVLKEHMRKKFHKYINPNNKAYDKFYIINYLEPGRTWKQRQASSEKSPDLAGGSSENEDEEASWSDWNDESIGIACLFCKYINNEFTCILGHMREAHGFDFEETVKDLTFYQKVKVVNYIKRQIQLQRCIFCETETDNVLEHMKSQQHCKLATRKVWDQPEYYFPMSENDSFLYNLDATSNSDEESVENITEAVSNL
;
A
#
# COMPACT_ATOMS: atom_id res chain seq x y z
N MET A 1 33.09 15.00 6.85
CA MET A 1 33.19 13.86 5.91
C MET A 1 33.89 12.72 6.63
N TYR A 2 33.16 11.87 7.33
CA TYR A 2 33.71 10.65 7.92
C TYR A 2 33.97 9.66 6.78
N LYS A 3 35.24 9.45 6.43
CA LYS A 3 35.62 8.33 5.57
C LYS A 3 35.64 7.10 6.48
N SER A 4 34.49 6.47 6.63
CA SER A 4 34.41 5.13 7.22
C SER A 4 35.40 4.23 6.49
N GLN A 5 36.23 3.50 7.24
CA GLN A 5 37.17 2.51 6.68
C GLN A 5 36.45 1.35 5.97
N PHE A 6 35.13 1.27 6.13
CA PHE A 6 34.27 0.22 5.62
C PHE A 6 33.69 0.57 4.25
N VAL A 7 33.65 -0.42 3.36
CA VAL A 7 33.25 -0.30 1.96
C VAL A 7 31.90 -0.97 1.70
N GLY A 8 31.04 -0.35 0.89
CA GLY A 8 29.74 -0.94 0.54
C GLY A 8 28.77 -1.01 1.71
N LEU A 9 28.69 0.07 2.50
CA LEU A 9 27.66 0.27 3.52
C LEU A 9 26.30 0.64 2.90
N ASP A 10 26.22 0.82 1.59
CA ASP A 10 25.02 1.22 0.84
C ASP A 10 24.19 0.02 0.34
N ASP A 11 24.66 -1.21 0.57
CA ASP A 11 24.09 -2.47 0.04
C ASP A 11 23.93 -2.50 -1.49
N ILE A 12 24.61 -1.60 -2.21
CA ILE A 12 24.59 -1.59 -3.67
C ILE A 12 25.30 -2.87 -4.16
N PRO A 13 24.67 -3.65 -5.06
CA PRO A 13 25.27 -4.85 -5.61
C PRO A 13 26.62 -4.54 -6.27
N CYS A 14 27.67 -5.24 -5.85
CA CYS A 14 29.02 -5.01 -6.36
C CYS A 14 29.86 -6.28 -6.35
N ASP A 15 30.75 -6.38 -7.34
CA ASP A 15 31.73 -7.43 -7.45
C ASP A 15 32.66 -7.46 -6.24
N THR A 16 32.57 -8.55 -5.48
CA THR A 16 33.37 -8.80 -4.28
C THR A 16 34.13 -10.11 -4.46
N ARG A 17 35.45 -10.06 -4.28
CA ARG A 17 36.32 -11.23 -4.37
C ARG A 17 36.18 -12.12 -3.14
N CYS A 18 36.43 -13.41 -3.32
CA CYS A 18 36.52 -14.37 -2.22
C CYS A 18 37.66 -14.01 -1.26
N LEU A 19 37.48 -14.43 0.00
CA LEU A 19 38.44 -14.27 1.09
C LEU A 19 39.80 -14.95 0.81
N LEU A 20 39.76 -16.05 0.05
CA LEU A 20 40.86 -17.01 -0.06
C LEU A 20 41.21 -17.41 -1.51
N CYS A 21 40.48 -16.90 -2.51
CA CYS A 21 40.76 -17.15 -3.92
C CYS A 21 40.30 -16.00 -4.83
N ASP A 22 40.55 -16.11 -6.13
CA ASP A 22 40.21 -15.09 -7.13
C ASP A 22 38.76 -15.12 -7.64
N CYS A 23 37.92 -16.05 -7.12
CA CYS A 23 36.51 -16.09 -7.48
C CYS A 23 35.80 -14.79 -7.05
N THR A 24 34.90 -14.29 -7.88
CA THR A 24 34.20 -13.02 -7.66
C THR A 24 32.69 -13.25 -7.66
N PHE A 25 32.01 -12.58 -6.73
CA PHE A 25 30.56 -12.72 -6.49
C PHE A 25 29.93 -11.35 -6.34
N VAL A 26 28.69 -11.19 -6.78
CA VAL A 26 27.95 -9.93 -6.64
C VAL A 26 27.23 -9.92 -5.29
N LEU A 27 27.76 -9.21 -4.29
CA LEU A 27 27.14 -9.11 -2.97
C LEU A 27 26.32 -7.81 -2.82
N PRO A 28 25.15 -7.84 -2.15
CA PRO A 28 24.55 -8.98 -1.41
C PRO A 28 23.70 -9.94 -2.26
N ARG A 29 23.54 -9.71 -3.57
CA ARG A 29 22.63 -10.47 -4.45
C ARG A 29 22.90 -11.99 -4.48
N ASN A 30 24.16 -12.38 -4.51
CA ASN A 30 24.61 -13.77 -4.64
C ASN A 30 25.21 -14.30 -3.30
N GLU A 31 24.66 -13.87 -2.17
CA GLU A 31 25.13 -14.27 -0.83
C GLU A 31 25.15 -15.81 -0.65
N THR A 32 24.09 -16.51 -1.06
CA THR A 32 24.00 -17.96 -0.90
C THR A 32 25.06 -18.72 -1.70
N GLU A 33 25.34 -18.27 -2.94
CA GLU A 33 26.39 -18.84 -3.79
C GLU A 33 27.77 -18.59 -3.18
N PHE A 34 28.01 -17.39 -2.67
CA PHE A 34 29.25 -17.02 -1.99
C PHE A 34 29.48 -17.87 -0.74
N LEU A 35 28.48 -18.02 0.13
CA LEU A 35 28.58 -18.85 1.35
C LEU A 35 28.77 -20.33 1.00
N THR A 36 28.08 -20.82 -0.03
CA THR A 36 28.25 -22.20 -0.52
C THR A 36 29.67 -22.43 -1.05
N HIS A 37 30.22 -21.46 -1.76
CA HIS A 37 31.60 -21.50 -2.24
C HIS A 37 32.61 -21.55 -1.09
N LEU A 38 32.45 -20.70 -0.07
CA LEU A 38 33.30 -20.72 1.13
C LEU A 38 33.25 -22.08 1.83
N PHE A 39 32.05 -22.65 1.99
CA PHE A 39 31.88 -23.95 2.64
C PHE A 39 32.49 -25.10 1.83
N LYS A 40 32.19 -25.19 0.53
CA LYS A 40 32.62 -26.32 -0.31
C LYS A 40 34.09 -26.29 -0.69
N ILE A 41 34.60 -25.12 -1.08
CA ILE A 41 35.96 -24.99 -1.62
C ILE A 41 36.97 -24.72 -0.50
N HIS A 42 36.60 -23.87 0.46
CA HIS A 42 37.51 -23.39 1.48
C HIS A 42 37.28 -24.00 2.88
N ARG A 43 36.24 -24.82 3.06
CA ARG A 43 35.81 -25.36 4.36
C ARG A 43 35.63 -24.26 5.43
N LEU A 44 35.30 -23.05 5.00
CA LEU A 44 35.12 -21.87 5.84
C LEU A 44 33.63 -21.60 6.00
N VAL A 45 33.20 -21.41 7.25
CA VAL A 45 31.82 -21.07 7.62
C VAL A 45 31.83 -19.73 8.35
N ILE A 46 30.96 -18.82 7.91
CA ILE A 46 30.67 -17.58 8.62
C ILE A 46 29.37 -17.80 9.39
N GLY A 47 29.44 -17.74 10.71
CA GLY A 47 28.29 -17.86 11.60
C GLY A 47 27.42 -16.60 11.57
N ASP A 48 26.11 -16.80 11.70
CA ASP A 48 25.10 -15.73 11.81
C ASP A 48 25.31 -14.57 10.82
N VAL A 49 25.42 -14.89 9.53
CA VAL A 49 25.64 -13.90 8.47
C VAL A 49 24.56 -12.81 8.48
N TRP A 50 23.33 -13.17 8.83
CA TRP A 50 22.19 -12.26 8.97
C TRP A 50 22.38 -11.17 10.05
N LYS A 51 23.34 -11.31 10.97
CA LYS A 51 23.70 -10.27 11.95
C LYS A 51 24.75 -9.28 11.42
N ILE A 52 25.38 -9.56 10.28
CA ILE A 52 26.44 -8.72 9.71
C ILE A 52 25.80 -7.58 8.92
N ALA A 53 26.00 -6.33 9.39
CA ALA A 53 25.35 -5.16 8.77
C ALA A 53 25.85 -4.83 7.35
N SER A 54 27.06 -5.24 6.98
CA SER A 54 27.56 -5.21 5.60
C SER A 54 28.52 -6.37 5.36
N LEU A 55 28.06 -7.38 4.62
CA LEU A 55 28.89 -8.53 4.25
C LEU A 55 30.09 -8.12 3.38
N ARG A 56 29.95 -7.07 2.57
CA ARG A 56 31.04 -6.56 1.71
C ARG A 56 32.21 -6.04 2.54
N SER A 57 31.92 -5.19 3.52
CA SER A 57 32.92 -4.68 4.46
C SER A 57 33.57 -5.79 5.28
N TYR A 58 32.76 -6.74 5.74
CA TYR A 58 33.22 -7.90 6.50
C TYR A 58 34.20 -8.77 5.68
N VAL A 59 33.83 -9.07 4.43
CA VAL A 59 34.68 -9.84 3.52
C VAL A 59 35.97 -9.10 3.19
N HIS A 60 35.90 -7.78 2.95
CA HIS A 60 37.08 -6.98 2.68
C HIS A 60 38.09 -7.05 3.84
N TYR A 61 37.63 -6.84 5.07
CA TYR A 61 38.48 -6.91 6.26
C TYR A 61 39.20 -8.25 6.39
N TRP A 62 38.43 -9.35 6.35
CA TRP A 62 38.99 -10.70 6.49
C TRP A 62 39.90 -11.09 5.33
N SER A 63 39.64 -10.60 4.11
CA SER A 63 40.52 -10.84 2.95
C SER A 63 41.91 -10.24 3.10
N VAL A 64 42.05 -9.16 3.88
CA VAL A 64 43.34 -8.55 4.21
C VAL A 64 44.00 -9.35 5.34
N LYS A 65 43.26 -9.66 6.42
CA LYS A 65 43.78 -10.40 7.58
C LYS A 65 44.27 -11.81 7.25
N PHE A 66 43.57 -12.54 6.37
CA PHE A 66 44.00 -13.88 5.97
C PHE A 66 45.23 -13.91 5.07
N LYS A 67 45.70 -12.75 4.57
CA LYS A 67 47.01 -12.64 3.92
C LYS A 67 48.15 -12.48 4.93
N GLU A 68 47.85 -11.98 6.13
CA GLU A 68 48.84 -11.72 7.19
C GLU A 68 49.13 -12.98 8.02
N ALA A 69 48.09 -13.76 8.34
CA ALA A 69 48.23 -14.97 9.17
C ALA A 69 47.29 -16.10 8.71
N PRO A 70 47.59 -17.37 9.05
CA PRO A 70 46.76 -18.51 8.67
C PRO A 70 45.40 -18.49 9.38
N LEU A 71 44.42 -19.18 8.77
CA LEU A 71 43.04 -19.29 9.27
C LEU A 71 42.95 -19.78 10.73
N THR A 72 43.85 -20.66 11.16
CA THR A 72 43.90 -21.21 12.53
C THR A 72 44.10 -20.15 13.62
N THR A 73 44.65 -18.98 13.27
CA THR A 73 44.86 -17.88 14.21
C THR A 73 43.57 -17.14 14.53
N TYR A 74 42.69 -17.04 13.53
CA TYR A 74 41.51 -16.17 13.57
C TYR A 74 40.18 -16.93 13.56
N CYS A 75 40.19 -18.22 13.25
CA CYS A 75 38.99 -19.05 13.14
C CYS A 75 39.02 -20.18 14.17
N THR A 76 37.86 -20.55 14.70
CA THR A 76 37.73 -21.80 15.46
C THR A 76 37.84 -22.98 14.50
N THR A 77 38.75 -23.91 14.78
CA THR A 77 38.90 -25.13 13.97
C THR A 77 37.97 -26.22 14.50
N LEU A 78 37.10 -26.73 13.63
CA LEU A 78 36.19 -27.84 13.87
C LEU A 78 36.70 -29.07 13.11
N LEU A 79 36.57 -30.26 13.69
CA LEU A 79 36.87 -31.52 13.03
C LEU A 79 35.56 -32.22 12.68
N MET A 80 35.37 -32.57 11.41
CA MET A 80 34.22 -33.34 10.96
C MET A 80 34.66 -34.64 10.29
N ASP A 81 33.86 -35.68 10.45
CA ASP A 81 34.11 -37.00 9.84
C ASP A 81 33.48 -37.13 8.43
N SER A 82 33.20 -36.01 7.77
CA SER A 82 32.56 -35.97 6.45
C SER A 82 33.03 -34.76 5.64
N THR A 83 33.17 -34.96 4.34
CA THR A 83 33.42 -33.91 3.33
C THR A 83 32.18 -33.03 3.11
N PRO A 84 32.32 -31.84 2.50
CA PRO A 84 31.19 -30.99 2.12
C PRO A 84 30.17 -31.69 1.19
N ASP A 85 30.60 -32.71 0.45
CA ASP A 85 29.79 -33.50 -0.46
C ASP A 85 29.15 -34.74 0.21
N GLY A 86 29.28 -34.88 1.53
CA GLY A 86 28.66 -35.95 2.32
C GLY A 86 29.40 -37.29 2.29
N GLN A 87 30.61 -37.34 1.68
CA GLN A 87 31.44 -38.54 1.72
C GLN A 87 32.15 -38.63 3.07
N PRO A 88 32.21 -39.83 3.69
CA PRO A 88 32.88 -40.02 4.97
C PRO A 88 34.39 -39.78 4.82
N SER A 89 34.93 -38.86 5.63
CA SER A 89 36.34 -38.46 5.61
C SER A 89 36.74 -38.08 7.03
N LYS A 90 37.69 -38.82 7.64
CA LYS A 90 38.03 -38.63 9.05
C LYS A 90 38.83 -37.36 9.28
N ASN A 91 38.49 -36.61 10.33
CA ASN A 91 39.22 -35.42 10.78
C ASN A 91 39.37 -34.32 9.71
N GLU A 92 38.33 -34.04 8.93
CA GLU A 92 38.34 -32.86 8.05
C GLU A 92 38.32 -31.57 8.87
N HIS A 93 39.26 -30.67 8.58
CA HIS A 93 39.34 -29.36 9.22
C HIS A 93 38.36 -28.38 8.58
N TYR A 94 37.42 -27.89 9.38
CA TYR A 94 36.53 -26.78 9.06
C TYR A 94 36.89 -25.56 9.89
N PHE A 95 36.80 -24.39 9.31
CA PHE A 95 37.10 -23.13 9.97
C PHE A 95 35.81 -22.35 10.18
N LEU A 96 35.54 -21.91 11.41
CA LEU A 96 34.37 -21.12 11.78
C LEU A 96 34.79 -19.72 12.21
N LEU A 97 34.24 -18.71 11.52
CA LEU A 97 34.22 -17.32 11.97
C LEU A 97 32.87 -17.04 12.63
N SER A 98 32.88 -16.64 13.90
CA SER A 98 31.64 -16.30 14.62
C SER A 98 31.89 -15.24 15.68
N ASP A 99 30.79 -14.64 16.15
CA ASP A 99 30.74 -13.65 17.24
C ASP A 99 31.25 -14.17 18.60
N CYS A 100 31.59 -15.46 18.68
CA CYS A 100 32.28 -16.05 19.83
C CYS A 100 33.76 -15.64 19.88
N LEU A 101 34.34 -15.22 18.75
CA LEU A 101 35.71 -14.74 18.64
C LEU A 101 35.72 -13.22 18.84
N LEU A 102 36.61 -12.74 19.72
CA LEU A 102 36.64 -11.33 20.11
C LEU A 102 36.86 -10.40 18.90
N GLU A 103 37.78 -10.73 18.00
CA GLU A 103 38.07 -9.91 16.82
C GLU A 103 36.89 -9.88 15.84
N ASP A 104 36.24 -11.03 15.61
CA ASP A 104 35.07 -11.12 14.75
C ASP A 104 33.88 -10.34 15.33
N LYS A 105 33.68 -10.44 16.65
CA LYS A 105 32.65 -9.68 17.36
C LYS A 105 32.88 -8.17 17.25
N THR A 106 34.09 -7.70 17.57
CA THR A 106 34.44 -6.27 17.47
C THR A 106 34.24 -5.77 16.04
N LEU A 107 34.66 -6.54 15.04
CA LEU A 107 34.46 -6.17 13.63
C LEU A 107 32.97 -6.03 13.28
N ARG A 108 32.12 -6.97 13.70
CA ARG A 108 30.67 -6.90 13.46
C ARG A 108 30.06 -5.67 14.11
N ASP A 109 30.45 -5.36 15.33
CA ASP A 109 29.99 -4.18 16.07
C ASP A 109 30.45 -2.88 15.40
N GLU A 110 31.70 -2.80 14.94
CA GLU A 110 32.24 -1.65 14.21
C GLU A 110 31.54 -1.43 12.86
N ILE A 111 31.30 -2.50 12.09
CA ILE A 111 30.57 -2.41 10.82
C ILE A 111 29.13 -1.98 11.08
N HIS A 112 28.49 -2.50 12.13
CA HIS A 112 27.14 -2.12 12.51
C HIS A 112 27.05 -0.65 12.89
N GLN A 113 27.97 -0.16 13.73
CA GLN A 113 28.05 1.24 14.11
C GLN A 113 28.27 2.15 12.88
N ALA A 114 29.19 1.78 11.99
CA ALA A 114 29.45 2.54 10.77
C ALA A 114 28.23 2.56 9.83
N LYS A 115 27.49 1.44 9.73
CA LYS A 115 26.23 1.38 8.99
C LYS A 115 25.19 2.30 9.61
N LEU A 116 25.01 2.26 10.93
CA LEU A 116 24.06 3.13 11.65
C LEU A 116 24.36 4.61 11.41
N GLU A 117 25.62 5.03 11.54
CA GLU A 117 26.05 6.40 11.29
C GLU A 117 25.78 6.83 9.84
N TRP A 118 26.05 5.96 8.87
CA TRP A 118 25.75 6.22 7.47
C TRP A 118 24.24 6.39 7.22
N VAL A 119 23.42 5.51 7.80
CA VAL A 119 21.94 5.58 7.68
C VAL A 119 21.40 6.85 8.33
N LEU A 120 21.90 7.24 9.50
CA LEU A 120 21.49 8.48 10.17
C LEU A 120 21.88 9.72 9.36
N ALA A 121 23.06 9.73 8.74
CA ALA A 121 23.48 10.79 7.84
C ALA A 121 22.57 10.89 6.60
N GLN A 122 22.16 9.76 6.03
CA GLN A 122 21.19 9.74 4.93
C GLN A 122 19.82 10.29 5.37
N GLN A 123 19.34 9.88 6.55
CA GLN A 123 18.08 10.37 7.08
C GLN A 123 18.10 11.90 7.28
N GLU A 124 19.19 12.44 7.83
CA GLU A 124 19.32 13.88 8.03
C GLU A 124 19.37 14.63 6.69
N ALA A 125 20.05 14.08 5.69
CA ALA A 125 20.04 14.61 4.33
C ALA A 125 18.62 14.64 3.73
N GLU A 126 17.85 13.55 3.88
CA GLU A 126 16.46 13.48 3.37
C GLU A 126 15.50 14.46 4.05
N ARG A 127 15.74 14.78 5.32
CA ARG A 127 14.94 15.75 6.10
C ARG A 127 15.27 17.20 5.78
N THR A 128 16.55 17.49 5.55
CA THR A 128 17.03 18.84 5.23
C THR A 128 16.85 19.18 3.75
N ASP A 129 16.67 18.18 2.90
CA ASP A 129 16.37 18.36 1.48
C ASP A 129 14.99 18.99 1.26
N THR A 130 15.00 20.12 0.55
CA THR A 130 13.82 20.91 0.16
C THR A 130 13.56 20.85 -1.35
N SER A 131 14.36 20.09 -2.09
CA SER A 131 14.23 19.91 -3.54
C SER A 131 13.33 18.73 -3.93
N PHE A 132 12.73 18.04 -2.96
CA PHE A 132 11.85 16.90 -3.22
C PHE A 132 10.67 17.31 -4.08
N LYS A 133 10.45 16.55 -5.15
CA LYS A 133 9.32 16.69 -6.06
C LYS A 133 8.76 15.29 -6.38
N ARG A 134 7.47 15.08 -6.15
CA ARG A 134 6.80 13.82 -6.50
C ARG A 134 5.29 13.99 -6.59
N ASP A 135 4.66 13.27 -7.50
CA ASP A 135 3.19 13.20 -7.59
C ASP A 135 2.66 12.13 -6.64
N CYS A 136 1.47 12.33 -6.10
CA CYS A 136 0.87 11.32 -5.23
C CYS A 136 0.51 10.05 -6.00
N MET A 137 0.88 8.89 -5.46
CA MET A 137 0.57 7.59 -6.07
C MET A 137 -0.93 7.21 -6.03
N PHE A 138 -1.78 7.98 -5.34
CA PHE A 138 -3.22 7.71 -5.20
C PHE A 138 -4.14 8.84 -5.68
N CYS A 139 -3.65 10.08 -5.79
CA CYS A 139 -4.41 11.23 -6.27
C CYS A 139 -3.58 12.09 -7.24
N HIS A 140 -4.17 13.15 -7.79
CA HIS A 140 -3.51 14.02 -8.76
C HIS A 140 -2.74 15.20 -8.12
N MET A 141 -2.50 15.15 -6.81
CA MET A 141 -1.75 16.20 -6.11
C MET A 141 -0.25 16.07 -6.36
N GLU A 142 0.39 17.19 -6.71
CA GLU A 142 1.83 17.31 -6.83
C GLU A 142 2.43 17.86 -5.52
N PHE A 143 3.54 17.27 -5.07
CA PHE A 143 4.26 17.71 -3.87
C PHE A 143 5.62 18.28 -4.21
N TYR A 144 5.92 19.41 -3.55
CA TYR A 144 7.18 20.12 -3.65
C TYR A 144 7.68 20.46 -2.24
N GLY A 145 8.99 20.42 -2.01
CA GLY A 145 9.58 20.84 -0.74
C GLY A 145 10.06 19.66 0.10
N SER A 146 9.34 19.35 1.19
CA SER A 146 9.77 18.35 2.17
C SER A 146 9.06 16.99 1.99
N ARG A 147 9.82 15.90 2.14
CA ARG A 147 9.27 14.53 2.13
C ARG A 147 8.28 14.29 3.27
N ALA A 148 8.48 14.94 4.42
CA ALA A 148 7.57 14.84 5.56
C ALA A 148 6.15 15.32 5.22
N ALA A 149 6.00 16.36 4.39
CA ALA A 149 4.70 16.83 3.93
C ALA A 149 3.99 15.79 3.05
N TYR A 150 4.74 15.09 2.21
CA TYR A 150 4.22 14.00 1.38
C TYR A 150 3.73 12.82 2.23
N ILE A 151 4.51 12.39 3.23
CA ILE A 151 4.11 11.30 4.16
C ILE A 151 2.88 11.72 4.97
N LYS A 152 2.82 12.97 5.42
CA LYS A 152 1.65 13.52 6.11
C LYS A 152 0.41 13.48 5.23
N HIS A 153 0.51 13.85 3.96
CA HIS A 153 -0.59 13.74 3.01
C HIS A 153 -1.06 12.29 2.81
N LEU A 154 -0.14 11.33 2.67
CA LEU A 154 -0.50 9.91 2.56
C LEU A 154 -1.29 9.42 3.79
N TYR A 155 -0.92 9.88 4.98
CA TYR A 155 -1.64 9.60 6.21
C TYR A 155 -3.03 10.27 6.23
N GLU A 156 -3.11 11.58 6.01
CA GLU A 156 -4.34 12.35 6.17
C GLU A 156 -5.37 12.08 5.06
N LYS A 157 -4.94 12.02 3.80
CA LYS A 157 -5.84 11.89 2.63
C LYS A 157 -6.04 10.46 2.17
N HIS A 158 -5.07 9.58 2.38
CA HIS A 158 -5.12 8.20 1.90
C HIS A 158 -5.14 7.16 3.02
N ASN A 159 -5.05 7.59 4.28
CA ASN A 159 -5.04 6.74 5.45
C ASN A 159 -3.94 5.67 5.40
N LEU A 160 -2.85 5.95 4.68
CA LEU A 160 -1.71 5.07 4.53
C LEU A 160 -0.69 5.37 5.64
N HIS A 161 -0.52 4.40 6.53
CA HIS A 161 0.33 4.49 7.71
C HIS A 161 1.71 3.90 7.42
N LEU A 162 2.66 4.77 7.09
CA LEU A 162 4.08 4.38 6.93
C LEU A 162 4.88 4.50 8.24
N GLY A 163 4.35 5.22 9.23
CA GLY A 163 5.03 5.58 10.46
C GLY A 163 5.40 7.06 10.51
N LYS A 164 5.99 7.50 11.63
CA LYS A 164 6.46 8.88 11.76
C LYS A 164 7.58 9.15 10.74
N PRO A 165 7.61 10.31 10.06
CA PRO A 165 8.71 10.68 9.16
C PRO A 165 10.08 10.59 9.83
N GLU A 166 10.14 10.82 11.15
CA GLU A 166 11.36 10.71 11.94
C GLU A 166 11.93 9.28 12.05
N ASN A 167 11.11 8.26 11.82
CA ASN A 167 11.53 6.86 11.93
C ASN A 167 11.87 6.24 10.57
N LEU A 168 11.72 7.01 9.48
CA LEU A 168 11.91 6.54 8.11
C LEU A 168 13.23 7.02 7.52
N VAL A 169 13.79 6.20 6.63
CA VAL A 169 15.02 6.47 5.86
C VAL A 169 14.92 5.78 4.50
N PHE A 170 15.65 6.27 3.49
CA PHE A 170 15.53 5.84 2.10
C PHE A 170 14.10 6.04 1.59
N LEU A 171 13.52 7.20 1.90
CA LEU A 171 12.12 7.50 1.61
C LEU A 171 11.79 7.38 0.12
N ASP A 172 12.69 7.80 -0.77
CA ASP A 172 12.45 7.74 -2.21
C ASP A 172 12.34 6.27 -2.68
N GLU A 173 13.25 5.41 -2.23
CA GLU A 173 13.20 3.97 -2.50
C GLU A 173 11.96 3.29 -1.89
N LEU A 174 11.54 3.70 -0.68
CA LEU A 174 10.33 3.19 -0.04
C LEU A 174 9.10 3.52 -0.88
N LEU A 175 8.98 4.78 -1.30
CA LEU A 175 7.86 5.26 -2.10
C LEU A 175 7.84 4.59 -3.48
N ASP A 176 8.99 4.43 -4.14
CA ASP A 176 9.11 3.70 -5.42
C ASP A 176 8.67 2.24 -5.28
N LYS A 177 9.03 1.60 -4.18
CA LYS A 177 8.63 0.23 -3.90
C LYS A 177 7.13 0.10 -3.65
N ILE A 178 6.53 1.02 -2.90
CA ILE A 178 5.08 1.03 -2.67
C ILE A 178 4.36 1.29 -3.99
N GLU A 179 4.77 2.31 -4.74
CA GLU A 179 4.17 2.67 -6.01
C GLU A 179 4.24 1.54 -7.03
N SER A 180 5.40 0.88 -7.18
CA SER A 180 5.54 -0.29 -8.05
C SER A 180 4.69 -1.49 -7.61
N THR A 181 4.53 -1.70 -6.30
CA THR A 181 3.66 -2.75 -5.75
C THR A 181 2.19 -2.47 -6.07
N VAL A 182 1.75 -1.23 -5.86
CA VAL A 182 0.37 -0.79 -6.19
C VAL A 182 0.13 -0.81 -7.70
N ALA A 183 1.09 -0.40 -8.52
CA ALA A 183 1.02 -0.46 -9.97
C ALA A 183 0.95 -1.90 -10.50
N SER A 184 1.58 -2.84 -9.80
CA SER A 184 1.46 -4.29 -10.07
C SER A 184 0.14 -4.90 -9.56
N LEU A 185 -0.78 -4.06 -9.07
CA LEU A 185 -2.07 -4.47 -8.51
C LEU A 185 -1.95 -5.39 -7.29
N ILE A 186 -0.88 -5.22 -6.50
CA ILE A 186 -0.62 -6.00 -5.28
C ILE A 186 -0.94 -5.14 -4.06
N CYS A 187 -1.67 -5.72 -3.10
CA CYS A 187 -1.91 -5.06 -1.81
C CYS A 187 -0.65 -5.08 -0.94
N ILE A 188 -0.21 -3.90 -0.48
CA ILE A 188 1.00 -3.72 0.33
C ILE A 188 0.95 -4.38 1.72
N TYR A 189 -0.24 -4.74 2.22
CA TYR A 189 -0.41 -5.40 3.52
C TYR A 189 -0.54 -6.92 3.41
N CYS A 190 -1.44 -7.39 2.54
CA CYS A 190 -1.77 -8.81 2.44
C CYS A 190 -1.11 -9.52 1.26
N GLU A 191 -0.40 -8.78 0.40
CA GLU A 191 0.37 -9.27 -0.75
C GLU A 191 -0.46 -10.04 -1.79
N LYS A 192 -1.79 -9.89 -1.76
CA LYS A 192 -2.67 -10.45 -2.79
C LYS A 192 -2.66 -9.59 -4.04
N THR A 193 -2.74 -10.24 -5.20
CA THR A 193 -2.87 -9.59 -6.52
C THR A 193 -4.34 -9.42 -6.89
N PHE A 194 -4.67 -8.30 -7.52
CA PHE A 194 -6.02 -7.93 -7.93
C PHE A 194 -6.10 -7.70 -9.44
N LYS A 195 -7.33 -7.74 -9.97
CA LYS A 195 -7.57 -7.63 -11.42
C LYS A 195 -7.43 -6.21 -11.95
N ASP A 196 -7.78 -5.23 -11.13
CA ASP A 196 -7.72 -3.81 -11.48
C ASP A 196 -7.46 -2.94 -10.23
N ARG A 197 -7.14 -1.66 -10.49
CA ARG A 197 -6.78 -0.69 -9.45
C ARG A 197 -7.97 -0.31 -8.55
N MET A 198 -9.20 -0.37 -9.07
CA MET A 198 -10.41 -0.02 -8.32
C MET A 198 -10.72 -1.10 -7.28
N VAL A 199 -10.65 -2.37 -7.65
CA VAL A 199 -10.83 -3.52 -6.76
C VAL A 199 -9.73 -3.55 -5.71
N LEU A 200 -8.48 -3.24 -6.06
CA LEU A 200 -7.39 -3.12 -5.08
C LEU A 200 -7.67 -2.00 -4.06
N LYS A 201 -8.04 -0.80 -4.54
CA LYS A 201 -8.35 0.36 -3.68
C LYS A 201 -9.51 0.04 -2.73
N GLU A 202 -10.57 -0.55 -3.26
CA GLU A 202 -11.75 -0.93 -2.48
C GLU A 202 -11.44 -2.05 -1.48
N HIS A 203 -10.60 -3.01 -1.86
CA HIS A 203 -10.09 -4.03 -0.95
C HIS A 203 -9.31 -3.42 0.21
N MET A 204 -8.38 -2.50 -0.07
CA MET A 204 -7.57 -1.85 0.97
C MET A 204 -8.44 -1.05 1.94
N ARG A 205 -9.46 -0.36 1.43
CA ARG A 205 -10.45 0.38 2.22
C ARG A 205 -11.28 -0.56 3.11
N LYS A 206 -11.97 -1.56 2.53
CA LYS A 206 -12.86 -2.48 3.25
C LYS A 206 -12.15 -3.35 4.28
N LYS A 207 -10.90 -3.76 4.00
CA LYS A 207 -10.11 -4.62 4.90
C LYS A 207 -9.18 -3.84 5.82
N PHE A 208 -9.24 -2.51 5.81
CA PHE A 208 -8.38 -1.65 6.62
C PHE A 208 -6.89 -1.99 6.46
N HIS A 209 -6.48 -2.34 5.24
CA HIS A 209 -5.09 -2.61 4.89
C HIS A 209 -4.33 -1.30 4.69
N LYS A 210 -4.18 -0.57 5.80
CA LYS A 210 -3.60 0.77 5.88
C LYS A 210 -2.10 0.77 6.14
N TYR A 211 -1.54 -0.38 6.49
CA TYR A 211 -0.15 -0.55 6.88
C TYR A 211 0.61 -1.36 5.83
N ILE A 212 1.94 -1.27 5.84
CA ILE A 212 2.78 -2.22 5.13
C ILE A 212 2.73 -3.57 5.85
N ASN A 213 2.83 -4.68 5.11
CA ASN A 213 2.89 -6.01 5.68
C ASN A 213 3.98 -6.11 6.77
N PRO A 214 3.62 -6.32 8.03
CA PRO A 214 4.59 -6.42 9.12
C PRO A 214 5.58 -7.57 8.93
N ASN A 215 5.21 -8.62 8.20
CA ASN A 215 6.02 -9.83 8.00
C ASN A 215 7.01 -9.71 6.84
N ASN A 216 6.89 -8.69 6.00
CA ASN A 216 7.77 -8.52 4.87
C ASN A 216 9.06 -7.80 5.27
N LYS A 217 10.11 -8.60 5.53
CA LYS A 217 11.44 -8.12 5.93
C LYS A 217 12.09 -7.18 4.91
N ALA A 218 11.65 -7.21 3.65
CA ALA A 218 12.22 -6.34 2.63
C ALA A 218 11.83 -4.85 2.84
N TYR A 219 10.92 -4.54 3.77
CA TYR A 219 10.65 -3.17 4.21
C TYR A 219 11.41 -2.76 5.47
N ASP A 220 12.02 -3.71 6.20
CA ASP A 220 12.72 -3.41 7.46
C ASP A 220 13.85 -2.39 7.27
N LYS A 221 14.49 -2.37 6.09
CA LYS A 221 15.57 -1.43 5.76
C LYS A 221 15.15 0.05 5.76
N PHE A 222 13.85 0.35 5.64
CA PHE A 222 13.34 1.72 5.60
C PHE A 222 13.07 2.31 6.98
N TYR A 223 13.24 1.53 8.04
CA TYR A 223 12.95 1.94 9.42
C TYR A 223 14.25 2.05 10.22
N ILE A 224 14.57 3.25 10.71
CA ILE A 224 15.76 3.53 11.55
C ILE A 224 15.84 2.58 12.74
N ILE A 225 14.68 2.24 13.29
CA ILE A 225 14.58 1.42 14.48
C ILE A 225 15.27 0.06 14.33
N ASN A 226 15.39 -0.47 13.10
CA ASN A 226 16.03 -1.75 12.80
C ASN A 226 17.57 -1.66 12.68
N TYR A 227 18.14 -0.45 12.77
CA TYR A 227 19.58 -0.22 12.78
C TYR A 227 20.13 0.10 14.18
N LEU A 228 19.26 0.29 15.19
CA LEU A 228 19.68 0.69 16.55
C LEU A 228 20.24 -0.47 17.38
N GLU A 229 19.83 -1.71 17.12
CA GLU A 229 20.30 -2.88 17.86
C GLU A 229 20.73 -4.01 16.91
N PRO A 230 21.96 -4.54 17.04
CA PRO A 230 22.39 -5.70 16.29
C PRO A 230 21.47 -6.91 16.55
N GLY A 231 20.87 -7.44 15.49
CA GLY A 231 20.15 -8.71 15.54
C GLY A 231 18.77 -8.70 16.21
N ARG A 232 18.18 -7.52 16.51
CA ARG A 232 16.79 -7.41 16.98
C ARG A 232 15.93 -6.65 15.97
N THR A 233 14.93 -7.34 15.40
CA THR A 233 13.86 -6.67 14.65
C THR A 233 12.91 -5.97 15.62
N TRP A 234 12.19 -4.93 15.16
CA TRP A 234 11.17 -4.24 15.96
C TRP A 234 10.17 -5.20 16.65
N LYS A 235 9.85 -6.34 16.05
CA LYS A 235 8.99 -7.39 16.61
C LYS A 235 9.56 -8.08 17.85
N GLN A 236 10.87 -8.32 17.88
CA GLN A 236 11.52 -8.97 19.02
C GLN A 236 11.59 -8.04 20.23
N ARG A 237 11.43 -6.72 20.06
CA ARG A 237 11.31 -5.77 21.16
C ARG A 237 9.92 -5.75 21.79
N GLN A 238 8.84 -5.88 21.00
CA GLN A 238 7.48 -6.00 21.55
C GLN A 238 7.34 -7.26 22.43
N ALA A 239 7.94 -8.38 22.01
CA ALA A 239 7.90 -9.63 22.78
C ALA A 239 8.72 -9.61 24.09
N SER A 240 9.73 -8.74 24.21
CA SER A 240 10.54 -8.61 25.44
C SER A 240 10.05 -7.52 26.41
N SER A 241 9.04 -6.75 26.04
CA SER A 241 8.52 -5.61 26.81
C SER A 241 7.18 -5.92 27.51
N GLU A 242 7.00 -7.13 28.06
CA GLU A 242 5.82 -7.46 28.89
C GLU A 242 5.87 -6.87 30.31
N LYS A 243 6.77 -5.92 30.61
CA LYS A 243 6.82 -5.20 31.90
C LYS A 243 7.11 -3.71 31.76
N SER A 244 6.37 -3.01 30.90
CA SER A 244 6.14 -1.55 30.99
C SER A 244 5.12 -1.14 29.91
N PRO A 245 3.90 -0.71 30.27
CA PRO A 245 2.82 -0.48 29.31
C PRO A 245 2.85 0.94 28.72
N ASP A 246 4.00 1.43 28.23
CA ASP A 246 4.07 2.82 27.70
C ASP A 246 4.88 3.01 26.40
N LEU A 247 5.40 1.95 25.77
CA LEU A 247 6.18 2.09 24.53
C LEU A 247 5.89 0.98 23.49
N ALA A 248 4.62 0.75 23.19
CA ALA A 248 4.11 0.37 21.87
C ALA A 248 2.57 0.35 21.89
N GLY A 249 1.96 1.19 21.04
CA GLY A 249 0.53 1.38 20.79
C GLY A 249 -0.49 0.41 21.40
N GLY A 250 -1.45 0.99 22.14
CA GLY A 250 -2.73 0.33 22.42
C GLY A 250 -3.61 1.05 23.44
N SER A 251 -4.60 1.80 22.93
CA SER A 251 -5.98 1.87 23.42
C SER A 251 -6.39 2.91 24.48
N SER A 252 -7.41 3.70 24.11
CA SER A 252 -8.36 4.48 24.95
C SER A 252 -7.74 5.70 25.65
N GLU A 253 -8.12 6.93 25.37
CA GLU A 253 -9.47 7.49 25.26
C GLU A 253 -9.47 8.59 24.20
N ASN A 254 -10.29 8.45 23.16
CA ASN A 254 -10.82 9.56 22.37
C ASN A 254 -12.14 9.04 21.79
N GLU A 255 -13.22 9.25 22.54
CA GLU A 255 -14.60 8.93 22.13
C GLU A 255 -15.12 9.85 21.00
N ASP A 256 -14.23 10.44 20.19
CA ASP A 256 -14.56 11.48 19.19
C ASP A 256 -14.07 11.15 17.76
N GLU A 257 -13.67 9.91 17.46
CA GLU A 257 -13.19 9.51 16.12
C GLU A 257 -14.26 8.86 15.21
N GLU A 258 -15.53 8.84 15.62
CA GLU A 258 -16.64 8.55 14.71
C GLU A 258 -16.92 9.74 13.75
N ALA A 259 -16.40 10.93 14.09
CA ALA A 259 -16.59 12.16 13.34
C ALA A 259 -15.65 12.35 12.12
N SER A 260 -14.67 11.47 11.90
CA SER A 260 -13.66 11.63 10.84
C SER A 260 -13.89 10.75 9.60
N TRP A 261 -15.05 10.09 9.52
CA TRP A 261 -15.46 9.30 8.35
C TRP A 261 -16.70 9.84 7.63
N SER A 262 -17.34 10.88 8.17
CA SER A 262 -18.35 11.67 7.46
C SER A 262 -17.75 12.56 6.36
N ASP A 263 -16.43 12.74 6.33
CA ASP A 263 -15.72 13.56 5.35
C ASP A 263 -15.10 12.73 4.20
N TRP A 264 -15.49 11.46 4.10
CA TRP A 264 -15.28 10.62 2.91
C TRP A 264 -16.46 10.70 1.93
N ASN A 265 -17.12 11.85 1.89
CA ASN A 265 -17.76 12.25 0.65
C ASN A 265 -16.59 12.58 -0.29
N ASP A 266 -16.32 11.64 -1.19
CA ASP A 266 -15.51 11.75 -2.40
C ASP A 266 -15.43 13.21 -2.87
N GLU A 267 -14.28 13.68 -3.35
CA GLU A 267 -14.20 14.99 -4.01
C GLU A 267 -15.45 15.16 -4.87
N SER A 268 -16.32 16.08 -4.41
CA SER A 268 -17.75 16.05 -4.69
C SER A 268 -18.00 15.86 -6.18
N ILE A 269 -18.32 14.64 -6.59
CA ILE A 269 -18.92 14.40 -7.89
C ILE A 269 -20.26 15.12 -7.77
N GLY A 270 -20.31 16.32 -8.33
CA GLY A 270 -21.50 17.14 -8.22
C GLY A 270 -22.68 16.34 -8.76
N ILE A 271 -23.69 16.15 -7.92
CA ILE A 271 -24.92 15.44 -8.25
C ILE A 271 -25.65 16.32 -9.26
N ALA A 272 -25.81 15.81 -10.49
CA ALA A 272 -26.57 16.50 -11.52
C ALA A 272 -28.07 16.30 -11.32
N CYS A 273 -28.85 17.36 -11.50
CA CYS A 273 -30.30 17.28 -11.60
C CYS A 273 -30.72 16.34 -12.74
N LEU A 274 -31.79 15.57 -12.55
CA LEU A 274 -32.29 14.69 -13.59
C LEU A 274 -32.77 15.47 -14.83
N PHE A 275 -33.26 16.70 -14.64
CA PHE A 275 -33.94 17.49 -15.67
C PHE A 275 -33.03 18.49 -16.39
N CYS A 276 -32.01 19.03 -15.72
CA CYS A 276 -31.22 20.13 -16.26
C CYS A 276 -29.74 20.03 -15.90
N LYS A 277 -28.95 21.00 -16.36
CA LYS A 277 -27.49 21.08 -16.13
C LYS A 277 -27.10 21.58 -14.73
N TYR A 278 -28.05 21.68 -13.80
CA TYR A 278 -27.76 22.09 -12.41
C TYR A 278 -27.02 20.96 -11.69
N ILE A 279 -25.96 21.32 -10.98
CA ILE A 279 -25.05 20.39 -10.30
C ILE A 279 -24.84 20.92 -8.87
N ASN A 280 -24.96 20.05 -7.87
CA ASN A 280 -24.75 20.40 -6.47
C ASN A 280 -24.14 19.21 -5.71
N ASN A 281 -23.40 19.49 -4.65
CA ASN A 281 -22.72 18.52 -3.83
C ASN A 281 -23.64 17.90 -2.77
N GLU A 282 -24.76 18.57 -2.46
CA GLU A 282 -25.77 18.10 -1.51
C GLU A 282 -26.99 17.52 -2.25
N PHE A 283 -27.33 16.26 -1.97
CA PHE A 283 -28.49 15.59 -2.57
C PHE A 283 -29.81 16.29 -2.22
N THR A 284 -29.94 16.79 -0.98
CA THR A 284 -31.10 17.58 -0.51
C THR A 284 -31.30 18.85 -1.33
N CYS A 285 -30.24 19.54 -1.74
CA CYS A 285 -30.32 20.70 -2.62
C CYS A 285 -30.80 20.34 -4.03
N ILE A 286 -30.42 19.17 -4.55
CA ILE A 286 -30.93 18.68 -5.85
C ILE A 286 -32.41 18.35 -5.77
N LEU A 287 -32.85 17.68 -4.71
CA LEU A 287 -34.27 17.40 -4.48
C LEU A 287 -35.09 18.70 -4.35
N GLY A 288 -34.58 19.68 -3.59
CA GLY A 288 -35.16 21.01 -3.49
C GLY A 288 -35.25 21.72 -4.84
N HIS A 289 -34.17 21.67 -5.63
CA HIS A 289 -34.13 22.23 -6.97
C HIS A 289 -35.14 21.56 -7.92
N MET A 290 -35.30 20.24 -7.87
CA MET A 290 -36.30 19.52 -8.67
C MET A 290 -37.72 19.95 -8.30
N ARG A 291 -38.00 20.21 -7.02
CA ARG A 291 -39.29 20.72 -6.55
C ARG A 291 -39.54 22.16 -6.98
N GLU A 292 -38.57 23.06 -6.82
CA GLU A 292 -38.75 24.49 -7.09
C GLU A 292 -38.66 24.85 -8.58
N ALA A 293 -37.67 24.33 -9.30
CA ALA A 293 -37.41 24.69 -10.70
C ALA A 293 -38.15 23.80 -11.71
N HIS A 294 -38.49 22.57 -11.32
CA HIS A 294 -39.14 21.59 -12.18
C HIS A 294 -40.52 21.15 -11.66
N GLY A 295 -40.95 21.53 -10.46
CA GLY A 295 -42.24 21.11 -9.90
C GLY A 295 -42.36 19.59 -9.70
N PHE A 296 -41.23 18.88 -9.63
CA PHE A 296 -41.16 17.44 -9.52
C PHE A 296 -40.65 17.07 -8.12
N ASP A 297 -41.52 16.45 -7.32
CA ASP A 297 -41.13 15.90 -6.02
C ASP A 297 -40.71 14.43 -6.19
N PHE A 298 -39.39 14.20 -6.18
CA PHE A 298 -38.85 12.86 -6.33
C PHE A 298 -39.20 11.98 -5.13
N GLU A 299 -39.15 12.51 -3.90
CA GLU A 299 -39.40 11.75 -2.67
C GLU A 299 -40.85 11.25 -2.60
N GLU A 300 -41.80 12.12 -2.95
CA GLU A 300 -43.22 11.74 -3.01
C GLU A 300 -43.48 10.71 -4.11
N THR A 301 -42.85 10.87 -5.28
CA THR A 301 -43.05 9.98 -6.45
C THR A 301 -42.50 8.57 -6.21
N VAL A 302 -41.44 8.42 -5.41
CA VAL A 302 -40.76 7.13 -5.18
C VAL A 302 -41.07 6.51 -3.82
N LYS A 303 -41.97 7.10 -3.03
CA LYS A 303 -42.29 6.69 -1.65
C LYS A 303 -42.71 5.21 -1.54
N ASP A 304 -43.51 4.73 -2.48
CA ASP A 304 -44.06 3.36 -2.48
C ASP A 304 -43.28 2.40 -3.40
N LEU A 305 -42.07 2.77 -3.82
CA LEU A 305 -41.25 1.99 -4.75
C LEU A 305 -40.07 1.31 -4.05
N THR A 306 -39.78 0.08 -4.45
CA THR A 306 -38.56 -0.64 -4.02
C THR A 306 -37.30 0.05 -4.55
N PHE A 307 -36.15 -0.14 -3.89
CA PHE A 307 -34.87 0.44 -4.33
C PHE A 307 -34.61 0.27 -5.84
N TYR A 308 -34.74 -0.95 -6.35
CA TYR A 308 -34.55 -1.23 -7.79
C TYR A 308 -35.55 -0.51 -8.70
N GLN A 309 -36.79 -0.30 -8.24
CA GLN A 309 -37.77 0.50 -8.98
C GLN A 309 -37.40 1.98 -8.99
N LYS A 310 -36.82 2.51 -7.90
CA LYS A 310 -36.27 3.87 -7.87
C LYS A 310 -35.13 4.05 -8.88
N VAL A 311 -34.24 3.06 -8.97
CA VAL A 311 -33.15 3.04 -9.98
C VAL A 311 -33.71 3.09 -11.40
N LYS A 312 -34.74 2.29 -11.70
CA LYS A 312 -35.41 2.30 -13.01
C LYS A 312 -36.02 3.66 -13.34
N VAL A 313 -36.67 4.32 -12.37
CA VAL A 313 -37.23 5.66 -12.55
C VAL A 313 -36.16 6.68 -12.93
N VAL A 314 -35.01 6.67 -12.24
CA VAL A 314 -33.89 7.57 -12.54
C VAL A 314 -33.34 7.32 -13.94
N ASN A 315 -33.08 6.06 -14.30
CA ASN A 315 -32.57 5.67 -15.61
C ASN A 315 -33.56 6.02 -16.73
N TYR A 316 -34.87 5.84 -16.50
CA TYR A 316 -35.92 6.23 -17.43
C TYR A 316 -35.90 7.74 -17.69
N ILE A 317 -35.93 8.56 -16.64
CA ILE A 317 -35.95 10.03 -16.77
C ILE A 317 -34.70 10.51 -17.55
N LYS A 318 -33.52 9.99 -17.19
CA LYS A 318 -32.27 10.33 -17.89
C LYS A 318 -32.30 9.95 -19.37
N ARG A 319 -32.77 8.74 -19.70
CA ARG A 319 -32.89 8.28 -21.09
C ARG A 319 -33.85 9.15 -21.89
N GLN A 320 -35.02 9.50 -21.34
CA GLN A 320 -35.99 10.34 -22.05
C GLN A 320 -35.45 11.74 -22.35
N ILE A 321 -34.73 12.33 -21.39
CA ILE A 321 -34.12 13.67 -21.58
C ILE A 321 -32.98 13.61 -22.59
N GLN A 322 -32.15 12.57 -22.57
CA GLN A 322 -31.10 12.37 -23.57
C GLN A 322 -31.68 12.19 -24.98
N LEU A 323 -32.82 11.51 -25.10
CA LEU A 323 -33.53 11.31 -26.36
C LEU A 323 -34.39 12.50 -26.81
N GLN A 324 -34.39 13.61 -26.06
CA GLN A 324 -35.28 14.75 -26.29
C GLN A 324 -36.75 14.33 -26.44
N ARG A 325 -37.20 13.43 -25.55
CA ARG A 325 -38.58 12.97 -25.40
C ARG A 325 -39.16 13.40 -24.05
N CYS A 326 -40.43 13.80 -24.05
CA CYS A 326 -41.13 14.13 -22.81
C CYS A 326 -41.35 12.88 -21.93
N ILE A 327 -41.04 12.98 -20.63
CA ILE A 327 -41.18 11.87 -19.67
C ILE A 327 -42.63 11.35 -19.48
N PHE A 328 -43.63 12.17 -19.83
CA PHE A 328 -45.04 11.90 -19.58
C PHE A 328 -45.83 11.54 -20.84
N CYS A 329 -45.70 12.34 -21.91
CA CYS A 329 -46.45 12.14 -23.16
C CYS A 329 -45.63 11.51 -24.29
N GLU A 330 -44.34 11.22 -24.05
CA GLU A 330 -43.42 10.58 -25.01
C GLU A 330 -43.19 11.34 -26.33
N THR A 331 -43.72 12.56 -26.46
CA THR A 331 -43.54 13.39 -27.66
C THR A 331 -42.09 13.85 -27.79
N GLU A 332 -41.52 13.69 -28.98
CA GLU A 332 -40.22 14.24 -29.37
C GLU A 332 -40.35 15.74 -29.65
N THR A 333 -39.53 16.56 -28.99
CA THR A 333 -39.51 18.01 -29.18
C THR A 333 -38.10 18.54 -29.05
N ASP A 334 -37.72 19.54 -29.85
CA ASP A 334 -36.37 20.12 -29.84
C ASP A 334 -35.95 20.71 -28.47
N ASN A 335 -36.92 21.18 -27.67
CA ASN A 335 -36.71 21.68 -26.31
C ASN A 335 -37.68 21.00 -25.32
N VAL A 336 -37.39 19.76 -24.93
CA VAL A 336 -38.23 19.01 -23.97
C VAL A 336 -38.43 19.75 -22.65
N LEU A 337 -37.41 20.48 -22.18
CA LEU A 337 -37.45 21.24 -20.93
C LEU A 337 -38.50 22.37 -20.95
N GLU A 338 -38.63 23.08 -22.07
CA GLU A 338 -39.64 24.13 -22.25
C GLU A 338 -41.04 23.53 -22.43
N HIS A 339 -41.14 22.41 -23.14
CA HIS A 339 -42.38 21.64 -23.26
C HIS A 339 -42.88 21.17 -21.88
N MET A 340 -41.99 20.57 -21.08
CA MET A 340 -42.32 20.08 -19.75
C MET A 340 -42.74 21.20 -18.79
N LYS A 341 -42.08 22.37 -18.85
CA LYS A 341 -42.45 23.55 -18.05
C LYS A 341 -43.77 24.18 -18.48
N SER A 342 -44.03 24.28 -19.78
CA SER A 342 -45.26 24.92 -20.31
C SER A 342 -46.51 24.05 -20.16
N GLN A 343 -46.38 22.73 -20.26
CA GLN A 343 -47.50 21.77 -20.16
C GLN A 343 -47.61 21.09 -18.78
N GLN A 344 -46.74 21.44 -17.83
CA GLN A 344 -46.66 20.79 -16.50
C GLN A 344 -46.47 19.26 -16.57
N HIS A 345 -45.69 18.80 -17.54
CA HIS A 345 -45.38 17.37 -17.76
C HIS A 345 -44.19 16.86 -16.94
N CYS A 346 -43.80 17.58 -15.88
CA CYS A 346 -42.85 17.11 -14.89
C CYS A 346 -43.53 16.11 -13.92
N LYS A 347 -44.08 15.02 -14.47
CA LYS A 347 -44.74 13.94 -13.72
C LYS A 347 -44.39 12.60 -14.34
N LEU A 348 -44.26 11.57 -13.52
CA LEU A 348 -43.89 10.23 -13.97
C LEU A 348 -45.00 9.62 -14.84
N ALA A 349 -44.64 9.01 -15.97
CA ALA A 349 -45.58 8.22 -16.77
C ALA A 349 -46.08 6.97 -16.03
N THR A 350 -47.09 6.31 -16.60
CA THR A 350 -47.67 5.08 -16.03
C THR A 350 -46.58 4.02 -15.80
N ARG A 351 -46.67 3.27 -14.69
CA ARG A 351 -45.71 2.23 -14.27
C ARG A 351 -45.22 1.30 -15.37
N LYS A 352 -46.10 0.95 -16.32
CA LYS A 352 -45.79 0.08 -17.46
C LYS A 352 -44.72 0.64 -18.41
N VAL A 353 -44.52 1.96 -18.44
CA VAL A 353 -43.60 2.63 -19.37
C VAL A 353 -42.16 2.58 -18.86
N TRP A 354 -41.96 2.82 -17.57
CA TRP A 354 -40.62 2.91 -16.96
C TRP A 354 -40.19 1.64 -16.21
N ASP A 355 -41.11 0.77 -15.80
CA ASP A 355 -40.78 -0.49 -15.09
C ASP A 355 -40.36 -1.61 -16.06
N GLN A 356 -39.54 -1.26 -17.06
CA GLN A 356 -39.00 -2.21 -18.04
C GLN A 356 -37.62 -2.74 -17.61
N PRO A 357 -37.26 -3.99 -17.95
CA PRO A 357 -35.94 -4.57 -17.61
C PRO A 357 -34.76 -3.78 -18.19
N GLU A 358 -34.96 -3.07 -19.29
CA GLU A 358 -33.91 -2.26 -19.93
C GLU A 358 -33.38 -1.15 -19.01
N TYR A 359 -34.19 -0.66 -18.08
CA TYR A 359 -33.81 0.43 -17.16
C TYR A 359 -33.10 -0.06 -15.89
N TYR A 360 -32.80 -1.36 -15.81
CA TYR A 360 -32.02 -1.93 -14.70
C TYR A 360 -30.55 -1.54 -14.76
N PHE A 361 -30.03 -1.29 -15.96
CA PHE A 361 -28.64 -0.96 -16.18
C PHE A 361 -28.47 0.57 -16.25
N PRO A 362 -27.59 1.17 -15.42
CA PRO A 362 -27.25 2.58 -15.53
C PRO A 362 -26.75 2.94 -16.93
N MET A 363 -27.18 4.09 -17.46
CA MET A 363 -26.69 4.61 -18.75
C MET A 363 -25.23 5.09 -18.68
N SER A 364 -24.69 5.27 -17.48
CA SER A 364 -23.32 5.70 -17.20
C SER A 364 -22.78 4.96 -15.97
N GLU A 365 -21.56 4.43 -16.06
CA GLU A 365 -20.93 3.60 -15.00
C GLU A 365 -20.70 4.36 -13.68
N ASN A 366 -20.66 5.70 -13.71
CA ASN A 366 -20.44 6.58 -12.54
C ASN A 366 -21.64 7.52 -12.28
N ASP A 367 -22.84 6.97 -12.11
CA ASP A 367 -24.04 7.79 -11.88
C ASP A 367 -24.13 8.31 -10.43
N SER A 368 -23.62 9.52 -10.21
CA SER A 368 -23.64 10.20 -8.90
C SER A 368 -25.03 10.33 -8.27
N PHE A 369 -26.11 10.37 -9.06
CA PHE A 369 -27.47 10.44 -8.52
C PHE A 369 -27.90 9.09 -7.95
N LEU A 370 -27.56 7.98 -8.63
CA LEU A 370 -27.85 6.63 -8.15
C LEU A 370 -27.05 6.25 -6.90
N TYR A 371 -25.81 6.74 -6.76
CA TYR A 371 -25.02 6.52 -5.54
C TYR A 371 -25.65 7.17 -4.29
N ASN A 372 -26.38 8.28 -4.46
CA ASN A 372 -27.02 9.00 -3.36
C ASN A 372 -28.46 8.54 -3.08
N LEU A 373 -28.99 7.57 -3.85
CA LEU A 373 -30.32 7.00 -3.61
C LEU A 373 -30.38 6.25 -2.26
N ASP A 374 -29.30 5.56 -1.89
CA ASP A 374 -29.20 4.75 -0.67
C ASP A 374 -29.37 5.58 0.61
N ALA A 375 -28.96 6.86 0.61
CA ALA A 375 -29.09 7.75 1.76
C ALA A 375 -30.56 8.06 2.14
N THR A 376 -31.51 7.79 1.24
CA THR A 376 -32.95 8.00 1.48
C THR A 376 -33.72 6.72 1.78
N SER A 377 -33.11 5.54 1.62
CA SER A 377 -33.70 4.25 1.96
C SER A 377 -33.14 3.73 3.28
N ASN A 378 -33.68 4.22 4.39
CA ASN A 378 -33.67 3.43 5.62
C ASN A 378 -34.59 2.21 5.39
N SER A 379 -34.10 1.01 5.73
CA SER A 379 -34.74 -0.32 5.69
C SER A 379 -35.01 -0.94 4.31
N ASP A 380 -34.17 -1.91 3.90
CA ASP A 380 -34.50 -3.34 3.94
C ASP A 380 -33.40 -4.17 3.24
N GLU A 381 -32.66 -4.96 4.03
CA GLU A 381 -31.82 -6.05 3.53
C GLU A 381 -32.73 -7.20 3.06
N GLU A 382 -32.98 -7.31 1.75
CA GLU A 382 -33.47 -8.56 1.16
C GLU A 382 -32.36 -9.28 0.37
N SER A 383 -31.96 -10.40 0.96
CA SER A 383 -31.19 -11.54 0.48
C SER A 383 -30.91 -11.68 -1.03
N VAL A 384 -29.62 -11.78 -1.33
CA VAL A 384 -29.05 -12.20 -2.61
C VAL A 384 -29.22 -13.73 -2.77
N GLU A 385 -30.42 -14.20 -3.15
CA GLU A 385 -30.60 -15.62 -3.55
C GLU A 385 -31.28 -15.83 -4.92
N ASN A 386 -31.89 -14.83 -5.54
CA ASN A 386 -32.68 -15.04 -6.78
C ASN A 386 -31.93 -14.84 -8.12
N ILE A 387 -30.59 -14.77 -8.14
CA ILE A 387 -29.84 -14.51 -9.40
C ILE A 387 -29.47 -15.80 -10.16
N THR A 388 -29.63 -16.99 -9.57
CA THR A 388 -29.19 -18.24 -10.23
C THR A 388 -30.26 -18.95 -11.08
N GLU A 389 -31.56 -18.64 -10.95
CA GLU A 389 -32.60 -19.34 -11.71
C GLU A 389 -32.91 -18.74 -13.09
N ALA A 390 -32.57 -17.47 -13.35
CA ALA A 390 -32.91 -16.81 -14.62
C ALA A 390 -31.97 -17.12 -15.80
N VAL A 391 -30.82 -17.77 -15.57
CA VAL A 391 -29.86 -18.12 -16.63
C VAL A 391 -30.07 -19.54 -17.16
N SER A 392 -30.97 -20.33 -16.55
CA SER A 392 -31.21 -21.72 -16.95
C SER A 392 -32.39 -21.90 -17.92
N ASN A 393 -33.09 -20.82 -18.32
CA ASN A 393 -34.28 -20.89 -19.18
C ASN A 393 -34.27 -19.92 -20.38
N LEU A 394 -33.09 -19.64 -20.96
CA LEU A 394 -32.98 -19.01 -22.28
C LEU A 394 -32.24 -19.91 -23.27
#